data_AF-A0A0D7BC14-F1
#
_entry.id   AF-A0A0D7BC14-F1
#
_cell.length_a   1.000
_cell.length_b   1.000
_cell.length_c   1.000
_cell.angle_alpha   90.00
_cell.angle_beta   90.00
_cell.angle_gamma   90.00
#
_symmetry.space_group_name_H-M   'P 1'
#
loop_
_entity.id
_entity.type
_entity.pdbx_description
1 polymer ?
#
loop_
_entity_poly.entity_id
_entity_poly.type
_entity_poly.pdbx_seq_one_letter_code
_entity_poly.pdbx_strand_id
1 'polypeptide(L)'
;MVHWRMETVSPSGLLSCAQSLVETILDIGIRTVWLATDYPYALAKGDHKVTKSSTFRDFGPAHKQAIASLIAHPDIEVVDLLGRMATTNVDMGVMGILDKLVGVDADVFLAGGVGCGRSSSFTKQIVQEREYRLLENEHMLNIVDTFTPHAHALHA
;
A
#
# COMPACT_ATOMS: atom_id res chain seq x y z
N MET A 1 -0.22 5.90 5.37
CA MET A 1 -0.31 4.47 5.02
C MET A 1 -0.83 4.32 3.60
N VAL A 2 -0.25 3.39 2.83
CA VAL A 2 -0.72 2.98 1.51
C VAL A 2 -1.27 1.57 1.60
N HIS A 3 -2.49 1.36 1.10
CA HIS A 3 -3.04 0.03 0.86
C HIS A 3 -3.14 -0.25 -0.64
N TRP A 4 -2.32 -1.18 -1.12
CA TRP A 4 -2.25 -1.54 -2.54
C TRP A 4 -2.49 -3.04 -2.77
N ARG A 5 -3.69 -3.37 -3.26
CA ARG A 5 -4.12 -4.74 -3.55
C ARG A 5 -3.82 -5.08 -5.02
N MET A 6 -2.60 -5.55 -5.28
CA MET A 6 -2.03 -5.76 -6.61
C MET A 6 -2.64 -6.95 -7.34
N GLU A 7 -3.23 -7.94 -6.65
CA GLU A 7 -3.83 -9.13 -7.28
C GLU A 7 -5.06 -8.80 -8.16
N THR A 8 -5.52 -7.54 -8.16
CA THR A 8 -6.59 -7.01 -9.02
C THR A 8 -6.12 -6.15 -10.17
N VAL A 9 -4.83 -5.83 -10.24
CA VAL A 9 -4.29 -4.88 -11.20
C VAL A 9 -3.75 -5.64 -12.41
N SER A 10 -4.06 -5.15 -13.62
CA SER A 10 -3.48 -5.72 -14.83
C SER A 10 -1.95 -5.62 -14.77
N PRO A 11 -1.18 -6.68 -15.11
CA PRO A 11 0.27 -6.60 -15.16
C PRO A 11 0.82 -5.44 -15.98
N SER A 12 0.15 -5.07 -17.07
CA SER A 12 0.54 -3.93 -17.92
C SER A 12 0.35 -2.56 -17.26
N GLY A 13 -0.53 -2.45 -16.26
CA GLY A 13 -0.81 -1.20 -15.54
C GLY A 13 -0.01 -1.03 -14.24
N LEU A 14 0.70 -2.06 -13.78
CA LEU A 14 1.39 -2.01 -12.48
C LEU A 14 2.46 -0.94 -12.40
N LEU A 15 3.23 -0.73 -13.48
CA LEU A 15 4.28 0.28 -13.50
C LEU A 15 3.71 1.70 -13.47
N SER A 16 2.68 1.98 -14.27
CA SER A 16 2.03 3.30 -14.27
C SER A 16 1.34 3.60 -12.94
N CYS A 17 0.78 2.58 -12.30
CA CYS A 17 0.26 2.70 -10.93
C CYS A 17 1.36 2.99 -9.90
N ALA A 18 2.52 2.36 -10.01
CA ALA A 18 3.65 2.62 -9.12
C ALA A 18 4.17 4.05 -9.27
N GLN A 19 4.26 4.55 -10.50
CA GLN A 19 4.68 5.91 -10.80
C GLN A 19 3.72 6.93 -10.20
N SER A 20 2.41 6.78 -10.45
CA SER A 20 1.42 7.67 -9.85
C SER A 20 1.37 7.61 -8.33
N LEU A 21 1.61 6.43 -7.74
CA LEU A 21 1.72 6.31 -6.29
C LEU A 21 2.91 7.11 -5.75
N VAL A 22 4.09 6.99 -6.39
CA VAL A 22 5.28 7.76 -6.01
C VAL A 22 5.04 9.26 -6.15
N GLU A 23 4.49 9.71 -7.27
CA GLU A 23 4.12 11.13 -7.49
C GLU A 23 3.16 11.62 -6.40
N THR A 24 2.08 10.88 -6.15
CA THR A 24 1.11 11.21 -5.10
C THR A 24 1.78 11.34 -3.74
N ILE A 25 2.67 10.41 -3.37
CA ILE A 25 3.42 10.42 -2.11
C ILE A 25 4.28 11.68 -1.97
N LEU A 26 5.00 12.06 -3.03
CA LEU A 26 5.88 13.22 -3.02
C LEU A 26 5.10 14.53 -2.98
N ASP A 27 4.00 14.63 -3.73
CA ASP A 27 3.17 15.83 -3.82
C ASP A 27 2.50 16.17 -2.47
N ILE A 28 2.07 15.16 -1.72
CA ILE A 28 1.52 15.36 -0.36
C ILE A 28 2.61 15.52 0.71
N GLY A 29 3.88 15.39 0.35
CA GLY A 29 5.03 15.63 1.23
C GLY A 29 5.29 14.55 2.28
N ILE A 30 4.79 13.32 2.10
CA ILE A 30 5.11 12.21 3.02
C ILE A 30 6.40 11.51 2.61
N ARG A 31 7.23 11.15 3.61
CA ARG A 31 8.51 10.46 3.39
C ARG A 31 8.53 9.03 3.88
N THR A 32 7.73 8.71 4.90
CA THR A 32 7.65 7.36 5.47
C THR A 32 6.29 6.75 5.13
N VAL A 33 6.32 5.59 4.48
CA VAL A 33 5.13 4.93 3.95
C VAL A 33 5.01 3.54 4.55
N TRP A 34 3.99 3.35 5.39
CA TRP A 34 3.54 1.99 5.70
C TRP A 34 2.84 1.40 4.48
N LEU A 35 3.40 0.33 3.91
CA LEU A 35 2.83 -0.34 2.75
C LEU A 35 2.12 -1.63 3.16
N ALA A 36 0.80 -1.65 3.05
CA ALA A 36 0.01 -2.87 3.13
C ALA A 36 -0.33 -3.33 1.70
N THR A 37 0.14 -4.52 1.33
CA THR A 37 -0.12 -5.10 0.02
C THR A 37 -0.21 -6.62 0.12
N ASP A 38 -0.97 -7.19 -0.80
CA ASP A 38 -1.06 -8.64 -1.02
C ASP A 38 0.22 -9.21 -1.67
N TYR A 39 1.07 -8.39 -2.27
CA TYR A 39 2.34 -8.83 -2.87
C TYR A 39 3.33 -9.33 -1.80
N PRO A 40 3.95 -10.51 -1.99
CA PRO A 40 4.91 -11.06 -1.04
C PRO A 40 6.30 -10.43 -1.24
N TYR A 41 6.48 -9.20 -0.76
CA TYR A 41 7.80 -8.59 -0.61
C TYR A 41 8.24 -8.67 0.85
N ALA A 42 9.54 -8.84 1.05
CA ALA A 42 10.18 -8.74 2.36
C ALA A 42 11.10 -7.50 2.34
N LEU A 43 10.83 -6.54 3.22
CA LEU A 43 11.78 -5.45 3.51
C LEU A 43 12.90 -5.91 4.44
N ALA A 44 12.63 -6.94 5.25
CA ALA A 44 13.63 -7.55 6.10
C ALA A 44 14.72 -8.22 5.23
N LYS A 45 15.99 -7.86 5.48
CA LYS A 45 17.14 -8.53 4.88
C LYS A 45 17.17 -9.99 5.35
N GLY A 46 16.78 -10.91 4.48
CA GLY A 46 16.85 -12.36 4.71
C GLY A 46 15.97 -13.09 3.70
N ASP A 47 16.43 -14.24 3.22
CA ASP A 47 15.83 -15.06 2.15
C ASP A 47 14.46 -15.70 2.50
N HIS A 48 13.76 -15.15 3.48
CA HIS A 48 12.50 -15.69 3.95
C HIS A 48 11.38 -15.23 3.03
N LYS A 49 10.84 -16.16 2.24
CA LYS A 49 9.59 -15.98 1.51
C LYS A 49 8.47 -15.77 2.52
N VAL A 50 8.07 -14.51 2.74
CA VAL A 50 6.90 -14.23 3.57
C VAL A 50 5.67 -14.17 2.68
N THR A 51 4.73 -15.08 2.94
CA THR A 51 3.42 -15.09 2.29
C THR A 51 2.51 -14.08 2.99
N LYS A 52 2.23 -12.94 2.34
CA LYS A 52 1.29 -11.91 2.85
C LYS A 52 -0.16 -12.12 2.41
N SER A 53 -0.38 -13.00 1.42
CA SER A 53 -1.70 -13.40 0.95
C SER A 53 -1.66 -14.86 0.51
N SER A 54 -2.62 -15.66 0.96
CA SER A 54 -2.78 -17.07 0.55
C SER A 54 -3.43 -17.23 -0.82
N THR A 55 -4.11 -16.18 -1.30
CA THR A 55 -4.85 -16.17 -2.57
C THR A 55 -4.01 -15.63 -3.72
N PHE A 56 -3.02 -14.79 -3.44
CA PHE A 56 -2.24 -14.17 -4.49
C PHE A 56 -1.09 -15.08 -4.96
N ARG A 57 -1.36 -15.86 -6.00
CA ARG A 57 -0.45 -16.89 -6.52
C ARG A 57 0.14 -16.56 -7.89
N ASP A 58 -0.40 -15.55 -8.56
CA ASP A 58 -0.02 -15.16 -9.92
C ASP A 58 0.65 -13.78 -9.94
N PHE A 59 1.86 -13.71 -9.36
CA PHE A 59 2.70 -12.52 -9.41
C PHE A 59 3.94 -12.77 -10.28
N GLY A 60 4.44 -11.72 -10.91
CA GLY A 60 5.47 -11.82 -11.94
C GLY A 60 6.38 -10.59 -12.03
N PRO A 61 7.17 -10.47 -13.10
CA PRO A 61 8.16 -9.39 -13.26
C PRO A 61 7.58 -7.98 -13.12
N ALA A 62 6.37 -7.74 -13.63
CA ALA A 62 5.70 -6.45 -13.52
C ALA A 62 5.41 -6.04 -12.06
N HIS A 63 5.01 -7.00 -11.21
CA HIS A 63 4.79 -6.76 -9.79
C HIS A 63 6.09 -6.42 -9.07
N LYS A 64 7.16 -7.19 -9.37
CA LYS A 64 8.50 -6.93 -8.83
C LYS A 64 8.99 -5.54 -9.21
N GLN A 65 8.81 -5.15 -10.47
CA GLN A 65 9.23 -3.84 -10.97
C GLN A 65 8.47 -2.70 -10.27
N ALA A 66 7.15 -2.83 -10.15
CA ALA A 66 6.30 -1.83 -9.50
C ALA A 66 6.64 -1.63 -8.01
N ILE A 67 6.92 -2.72 -7.30
CA ILE A 67 7.35 -2.64 -5.89
C ILE A 67 8.78 -2.09 -5.78
N ALA A 68 9.68 -2.49 -6.68
CA ALA A 68 11.04 -1.98 -6.71
C ALA A 68 11.11 -0.47 -6.95
N SER A 69 10.25 0.10 -7.82
CA SER A 69 10.22 1.55 -8.03
C SER A 69 9.80 2.34 -6.79
N LEU A 70 8.99 1.75 -5.92
CA LEU A 70 8.60 2.35 -4.65
C LEU A 70 9.70 2.20 -3.59
N ILE A 71 10.20 0.97 -3.38
CA ILE A 71 11.19 0.66 -2.33
C ILE A 71 12.55 1.31 -2.61
N ALA A 72 12.95 1.41 -3.87
CA ALA A 72 14.25 1.98 -4.25
C ALA A 72 14.23 3.51 -4.38
N HIS A 73 13.07 4.16 -4.15
CA HIS A 73 12.97 5.60 -4.28
C HIS A 73 13.74 6.30 -3.16
N PRO A 74 14.67 7.23 -3.46
CA PRO A 74 15.59 7.80 -2.47
C PRO A 74 14.89 8.64 -1.39
N ASP A 75 13.75 9.25 -1.73
CA ASP A 75 13.01 10.13 -0.83
C ASP A 75 11.87 9.43 -0.06
N ILE A 76 11.64 8.13 -0.31
CA ILE A 76 10.55 7.36 0.29
C ILE A 76 11.12 6.19 1.08
N GLU A 77 10.91 6.23 2.39
CA GLU A 77 11.15 5.10 3.28
C GLU A 77 9.89 4.23 3.34
N VAL A 78 9.94 3.07 2.69
CA VAL A 78 8.88 2.06 2.82
C VAL A 78 9.12 1.26 4.10
N VAL A 79 8.08 1.17 4.93
CA VAL A 79 8.07 0.34 6.15
C VAL A 79 6.92 -0.66 6.10
N ASP A 80 7.10 -1.80 6.75
CA ASP A 80 6.06 -2.79 6.98
C ASP A 80 6.26 -3.45 8.35
N LEU A 81 5.25 -4.23 8.76
CA LEU A 81 5.29 -4.89 10.07
C LEU A 81 6.49 -5.84 10.22
N LEU A 82 6.79 -6.61 9.18
CA LEU A 82 7.84 -7.64 9.22
C LEU A 82 9.23 -7.02 9.35
N GLY A 83 9.50 -5.94 8.60
CA GLY A 83 10.72 -5.16 8.69
C GLY A 83 10.88 -4.52 10.07
N ARG A 84 9.79 -4.09 10.70
CA ARG A 84 9.83 -3.49 12.05
C ARG A 84 9.94 -4.51 13.19
N MET A 85 9.26 -5.63 13.10
CA MET A 85 9.27 -6.64 14.16
C MET A 85 10.44 -7.63 14.04
N ALA A 86 11.20 -7.60 12.94
CA ALA A 86 12.29 -8.54 12.64
C ALA A 86 11.88 -10.02 12.81
N THR A 87 10.61 -10.33 12.57
CA THR A 87 10.04 -11.69 12.63
C THR A 87 9.27 -11.99 11.37
N THR A 88 9.28 -13.26 10.97
CA THR A 88 8.51 -13.78 9.84
C THR A 88 7.38 -14.71 10.29
N ASN A 89 7.23 -14.92 11.60
CA ASN A 89 6.26 -15.84 12.17
C ASN A 89 5.10 -15.09 12.83
N VAL A 90 4.39 -14.30 12.03
CA VAL A 90 3.16 -13.62 12.43
C VAL A 90 2.02 -14.15 11.58
N ASP A 91 0.90 -14.49 12.22
CA ASP A 91 -0.31 -14.92 11.52
C ASP A 91 -0.78 -13.84 10.53
N MET A 92 -1.16 -14.24 9.31
CA MET A 92 -1.60 -13.30 8.27
C MET A 92 -2.86 -12.51 8.69
N GLY A 93 -3.75 -13.12 9.47
CA GLY A 93 -4.91 -12.44 10.02
C GLY A 93 -4.51 -11.35 11.02
N VAL A 94 -3.55 -11.64 11.89
CA VAL A 94 -2.95 -10.64 12.80
C VAL A 94 -2.26 -9.52 12.03
N MET A 95 -1.48 -9.84 10.99
CA MET A 95 -0.87 -8.83 10.13
C MET A 95 -1.93 -7.91 9.51
N GLY A 96 -3.01 -8.49 8.98
CA GLY A 96 -4.11 -7.71 8.41
C GLY A 96 -4.84 -6.84 9.43
N ILE A 97 -4.96 -7.26 10.70
CA ILE A 97 -5.52 -6.42 11.76
C ILE A 97 -4.57 -5.24 12.08
N LEU A 98 -3.27 -5.51 12.18
CA LEU A 98 -2.28 -4.47 12.46
C LEU A 98 -2.19 -3.45 11.31
N ASP A 99 -2.23 -3.90 10.07
CA ASP A 99 -2.32 -3.02 8.91
C ASP A 99 -3.56 -2.12 8.99
N LYS A 100 -4.71 -2.63 9.45
CA LYS A 100 -5.90 -1.78 9.66
C LYS A 100 -5.68 -0.74 10.74
N LEU A 101 -5.12 -1.12 11.89
CA LEU A 101 -4.86 -0.17 12.97
C LEU A 101 -3.93 0.96 12.51
N VAL A 102 -2.85 0.63 11.80
CA VAL A 102 -1.97 1.64 11.21
C VAL A 102 -2.72 2.50 10.18
N GLY A 103 -3.60 1.91 9.37
CA GLY A 103 -4.39 2.63 8.39
C GLY A 103 -5.41 3.58 9.02
N VAL A 104 -5.99 3.20 10.16
CA VAL A 104 -6.92 4.03 10.93
C VAL A 104 -6.20 5.21 11.58
N ASP A 105 -5.01 4.99 12.16
CA ASP A 105 -4.27 6.02 12.90
C ASP A 105 -3.39 6.91 12.00
N ALA A 106 -3.14 6.55 10.73
CA ALA A 106 -2.25 7.31 9.87
C ALA A 106 -2.81 8.72 9.55
N ASP A 107 -1.95 9.73 9.45
CA ASP A 107 -2.37 11.05 8.98
C ASP A 107 -2.99 11.02 7.58
N VAL A 108 -2.36 10.23 6.70
CA VAL A 108 -2.80 10.01 5.32
C VAL A 108 -3.06 8.53 5.09
N PHE A 109 -4.18 8.21 4.44
CA PHE A 109 -4.52 6.88 3.94
C PHE A 109 -4.73 6.92 2.42
N LEU A 110 -3.84 6.28 1.67
CA LEU A 110 -3.91 6.15 0.21
C LEU A 110 -4.33 4.73 -0.18
N ALA A 111 -5.29 4.60 -1.09
CA ALA A 111 -5.68 3.31 -1.66
C ALA A 111 -5.58 3.28 -3.18
N GLY A 112 -5.41 2.10 -3.77
CA GLY A 112 -5.47 1.95 -5.22
C GLY A 112 -6.86 2.29 -5.78
N GLY A 113 -6.95 3.31 -6.63
CA GLY A 113 -8.15 3.74 -7.34
C GLY A 113 -8.45 2.89 -8.57
N VAL A 114 -9.37 3.35 -9.43
CA VAL A 114 -9.75 2.65 -10.66
C VAL A 114 -8.51 2.35 -11.50
N GLY A 115 -8.27 1.08 -11.81
CA GLY A 115 -7.11 0.63 -12.59
C GLY A 115 -5.85 0.34 -11.76
N CYS A 116 -5.74 0.85 -10.53
CA CYS A 116 -4.61 0.59 -9.62
C CYS A 116 -4.97 -0.19 -8.37
N GLY A 117 -6.24 -0.57 -8.21
CA GLY A 117 -6.68 -1.43 -7.13
C GLY A 117 -8.19 -1.60 -7.17
N ARG A 118 -8.72 -2.13 -6.07
CA ARG A 118 -10.15 -2.14 -5.80
C ARG A 118 -10.43 -1.62 -4.40
N SER A 119 -11.58 -0.98 -4.23
CA SER A 119 -12.16 -0.75 -2.91
C SER A 119 -12.59 -2.09 -2.30
N SER A 120 -11.71 -2.65 -1.47
CA SER A 120 -11.95 -3.92 -0.77
C SER A 120 -12.69 -3.70 0.56
N SER A 121 -13.22 -4.76 1.16
CA SER A 121 -13.75 -4.70 2.53
C SER A 121 -12.70 -4.18 3.52
N PHE A 122 -11.44 -4.51 3.31
CA PHE A 122 -10.30 -4.00 4.09
C PHE A 122 -10.21 -2.48 4.01
N THR A 123 -10.19 -1.91 2.80
CA THR A 123 -10.17 -0.46 2.58
C THR A 123 -11.38 0.22 3.20
N LYS A 124 -12.57 -0.34 3.00
CA LYS A 124 -13.83 0.22 3.52
C LYS A 124 -13.86 0.28 5.04
N GLN A 125 -13.38 -0.77 5.71
CA GLN A 125 -13.32 -0.79 7.18
C GLN A 125 -12.40 0.29 7.73
N ILE A 126 -11.24 0.53 7.09
CA ILE A 126 -10.35 1.61 7.50
C ILE A 126 -11.01 2.98 7.31
N VAL A 127 -11.58 3.24 6.13
CA VAL A 127 -12.23 4.53 5.85
C VAL A 127 -13.39 4.78 6.82
N GLN A 128 -14.24 3.79 7.05
CA GLN A 128 -15.37 3.89 7.98
C GLN A 128 -14.93 4.19 9.42
N GLU A 129 -13.86 3.56 9.90
CA GLU A 129 -13.36 3.80 11.25
C GLU A 129 -12.72 5.19 11.39
N ARG A 130 -12.02 5.67 10.35
CA ARG A 130 -11.47 7.04 10.32
C ARG A 130 -12.59 8.08 10.34
N GLU A 131 -13.68 7.84 9.61
CA GLU A 131 -14.88 8.68 9.65
C GLU A 131 -15.48 8.73 11.07
N TYR A 132 -15.54 7.59 11.77
CA TYR A 132 -16.02 7.54 13.16
C TYR A 132 -15.15 8.36 14.11
N ARG A 133 -13.82 8.26 14.02
CA ARG A 133 -12.89 9.01 14.88
C ARG A 133 -12.93 10.52 14.66
N LEU A 134 -13.18 10.96 13.43
CA LEU A 134 -13.46 12.37 13.16
C LEU A 134 -14.72 12.86 13.88
N LEU A 135 -15.78 12.04 13.93
CA LEU A 135 -17.02 12.39 14.65
C LEU A 135 -16.81 12.44 16.17
N GLU A 136 -15.91 11.62 16.70
CA GLU A 136 -15.49 11.61 18.12
C GLU A 136 -14.51 12.76 18.46
N ASN A 137 -14.22 13.66 17.51
CA ASN A 137 -13.35 14.82 17.68
C ASN A 137 -11.89 14.45 18.00
N GLU A 138 -11.43 13.28 17.53
CA GLU A 138 -10.00 12.95 17.55
C GLU A 138 -9.24 13.86 16.58
N HIS A 139 -8.15 14.46 17.05
CA HIS A 139 -7.28 15.30 16.23
C HIS A 139 -6.44 14.41 15.30
N MET A 140 -6.93 14.17 14.09
CA MET A 140 -6.21 13.52 13.00
C MET A 140 -6.33 14.34 11.70
N LEU A 141 -5.28 14.39 10.87
CA LEU A 141 -5.34 15.10 9.57
C LEU A 141 -6.41 14.53 8.63
N ASN A 142 -6.77 13.25 8.82
CA ASN A 142 -7.72 12.46 8.03
C ASN A 142 -7.72 12.70 6.52
N ILE A 143 -6.55 12.57 5.89
CA ILE A 143 -6.48 12.62 4.42
C ILE A 143 -6.76 11.20 3.91
N VAL A 144 -7.84 11.02 3.15
CA VAL A 144 -8.21 9.75 2.50
C VAL A 144 -8.26 10.01 1.00
N ASP A 145 -7.39 9.36 0.23
CA ASP A 145 -7.30 9.57 -1.21
C ASP A 145 -6.95 8.28 -1.97
N THR A 146 -6.99 8.34 -3.30
CA THR A 146 -6.64 7.23 -4.18
C THR A 146 -5.67 7.62 -5.28
N PHE A 147 -4.81 6.69 -5.68
CA PHE A 147 -3.96 6.83 -6.86
C PHE A 147 -4.53 6.01 -8.02
N THR A 148 -4.51 6.58 -9.23
CA THR A 148 -4.96 5.95 -10.48
C THR A 148 -3.78 5.83 -11.45
N PRO A 149 -3.89 5.05 -12.55
CA PRO A 149 -2.78 4.90 -13.48
C PRO A 149 -2.35 6.27 -14.00
N HIS A 150 -1.04 6.47 -14.12
CA HIS A 150 -0.49 7.67 -14.74
C HIS A 150 -1.10 7.78 -16.13
N ALA A 151 -1.73 8.92 -16.44
CA ALA A 151 -2.22 9.17 -17.78
C ALA A 151 -1.00 9.11 -18.69
N HIS A 152 -0.91 8.11 -19.57
CA HIS A 152 -0.01 8.24 -20.71
C HIS A 152 -0.37 9.56 -21.35
N ALA A 153 0.56 10.53 -21.33
CA ALA A 153 0.46 11.70 -22.16
C ALA A 153 0.10 11.19 -23.56
N LEU A 154 -1.11 11.48 -24.01
CA LEU A 154 -1.61 11.21 -25.35
C LEU A 154 -0.83 12.10 -26.32
N HIS A 155 0.46 11.81 -26.51
CA HIS A 155 1.31 12.43 -27.50
C HIS A 155 2.25 11.36 -28.06
N ALA A 156 1.71 10.61 -29.03
CA ALA A 156 2.45 10.12 -30.18
C ALA A 156 1.91 10.85 -31.41
#